data_AF-A0AAJ1B313-F1
#
_entry.id   AF-A0AAJ1B313-F1
#
_cell.length_a   1.000
_cell.length_b   1.000
_cell.length_c   1.000
_cell.angle_alpha   90.00
_cell.angle_beta   90.00
_cell.angle_gamma   90.00
#
_symmetry.space_group_name_H-M   'P 1'
#
loop_
_entity.id
_entity.type
_entity.pdbx_description
1 polymer ?
#
loop_
_entity_poly.entity_id
_entity_poly.type
_entity_poly.pdbx_seq_one_letter_code
_entity_poly.pdbx_strand_id
1 'polypeptide(L)'
;LDINLPFYDGFYWCQKIRENSTVPILFISSREQNADKILALSAGGDDYIEKPFDLELLLVKIKAILRRTYEYKHLEKEYLDEDTSYDIVRGRFVYQNKVLELTKSEGKIMSTLLG
;
A
#
# COMPACT_ATOMS: atom_id res chain seq x y z
N LEU A 1 -13.40 1.50 5.45
CA LEU A 1 -14.47 2.18 4.71
C LEU A 1 -15.78 1.48 4.99
N ASP A 2 -16.74 2.16 5.61
CA ASP A 2 -18.08 1.61 5.80
C ASP A 2 -18.86 1.72 4.49
N ILE A 3 -19.65 0.70 4.15
CA ILE A 3 -20.53 0.77 2.98
C ILE A 3 -21.75 1.63 3.29
N ASN A 4 -22.29 1.56 4.50
CA ASN A 4 -23.56 2.18 4.86
C ASN A 4 -23.39 3.65 5.27
N LEU A 5 -22.45 4.36 4.65
CA LEU A 5 -22.26 5.79 4.87
C LEU A 5 -23.51 6.58 4.40
N PRO A 6 -23.89 7.65 5.11
CA PRO A 6 -25.03 8.48 4.72
C PRO A 6 -24.71 9.28 3.45
N PHE A 7 -25.75 9.61 2.68
CA PHE A 7 -25.73 10.37 1.41
C PHE A 7 -25.05 9.66 0.23
N TYR A 8 -23.77 9.32 0.38
CA TYR A 8 -23.00 8.54 -0.58
C TYR A 8 -22.40 7.33 0.12
N ASP A 9 -22.60 6.15 -0.48
CA ASP A 9 -22.15 4.90 0.08
C ASP A 9 -20.63 4.72 0.00
N GLY A 10 -20.12 3.69 0.68
CA GLY A 10 -18.71 3.37 0.65
C GLY A 10 -18.17 3.01 -0.74
N PHE A 11 -19.02 2.53 -1.66
CA PHE A 11 -18.57 2.21 -3.02
C PHE A 11 -18.26 3.48 -3.81
N TYR A 12 -19.14 4.48 -3.71
CA TYR A 12 -18.92 5.80 -4.29
C TYR A 12 -17.61 6.41 -3.78
N TRP A 13 -17.40 6.43 -2.46
CA TRP A 13 -16.18 6.99 -1.88
C TRP A 13 -14.93 6.20 -2.25
N CYS A 14 -15.03 4.87 -2.36
CA CYS A 14 -13.91 4.05 -2.83
C CYS A 14 -13.48 4.46 -4.25
N GLN A 15 -14.43 4.61 -5.18
CA GLN A 15 -14.13 5.10 -6.53
C GLN A 15 -13.51 6.50 -6.50
N LYS A 16 -14.06 7.43 -5.71
CA LYS A 16 -13.52 8.78 -5.58
C LYS A 16 -12.11 8.84 -5.00
N ILE A 17 -11.80 8.00 -4.03
CA ILE A 17 -10.44 7.88 -3.50
C ILE A 17 -9.52 7.32 -4.58
N ARG A 18 -9.96 6.30 -5.33
CA ARG A 18 -9.18 5.64 -6.39
C ARG A 18 -8.88 6.55 -7.59
N GLU A 19 -9.70 7.57 -7.84
CA GLU A 19 -9.42 8.59 -8.87
C GLU A 19 -8.09 9.32 -8.62
N ASN A 20 -7.68 9.49 -7.34
CA ASN A 20 -6.54 10.33 -6.96
C ASN A 20 -5.52 9.65 -6.04
N SER A 21 -5.78 8.42 -5.60
CA SER A 21 -4.98 7.77 -4.55
C SER A 21 -4.97 6.24 -4.63
N THR A 22 -3.78 5.68 -4.40
CA THR A 22 -3.53 4.24 -4.30
C THR A 22 -3.38 3.77 -2.84
N VAL A 23 -3.88 4.54 -1.87
CA VAL A 23 -3.82 4.12 -0.45
C VAL A 23 -4.62 2.83 -0.23
N PRO A 24 -4.19 1.94 0.66
CA PRO A 24 -4.93 0.72 0.94
C PRO A 24 -6.31 1.04 1.54
N ILE A 25 -7.35 0.38 1.04
CA ILE A 25 -8.75 0.53 1.48
C ILE A 25 -9.26 -0.82 1.99
N LEU A 26 -9.50 -0.89 3.29
CA LEU A 26 -10.21 -2.00 3.92
C LEU A 26 -11.69 -1.64 4.09
N PHE A 27 -12.59 -2.43 3.53
CA PHE A 27 -14.02 -2.30 3.79
C PHE A 27 -14.40 -2.96 5.12
N ILE A 28 -15.25 -2.29 5.92
CA ILE A 28 -15.76 -2.81 7.18
C ILE A 28 -17.25 -2.52 7.24
N SER A 29 -18.08 -3.54 7.10
CA SER A 29 -19.53 -3.36 6.86
C SER A 29 -20.37 -4.46 7.51
N SER A 30 -21.62 -4.15 7.83
CA SER A 30 -22.62 -5.12 8.31
C SER A 30 -23.30 -5.89 7.17
N ARG A 31 -22.92 -5.64 5.92
CA ARG A 31 -23.46 -6.40 4.78
C ARG A 31 -22.73 -7.73 4.65
N GLU A 32 -23.48 -8.81 4.61
CA GLU A 32 -22.92 -10.17 4.64
C GLU A 32 -23.02 -10.90 3.29
N GLN A 33 -23.65 -10.27 2.29
CA GLN A 33 -23.84 -10.91 1.00
C GLN A 33 -22.51 -11.01 0.26
N ASN A 34 -22.23 -12.19 -0.32
CA ASN A 34 -21.04 -12.37 -1.15
C ASN A 34 -20.97 -11.38 -2.33
N ALA A 35 -22.11 -10.94 -2.85
CA ALA A 35 -22.19 -9.91 -3.87
C ALA A 35 -21.59 -8.57 -3.40
N ASP A 36 -21.87 -8.14 -2.16
CA ASP A 36 -21.30 -6.91 -1.59
C ASP A 36 -19.78 -7.02 -1.43
N LYS A 37 -19.28 -8.19 -1.02
CA LYS A 37 -17.83 -8.47 -0.92
C LYS A 37 -17.14 -8.35 -2.27
N ILE A 38 -17.72 -9.01 -3.29
CA ILE A 38 -17.20 -8.98 -4.67
C ILE A 38 -17.21 -7.53 -5.19
N LEU A 39 -18.29 -6.79 -4.95
CA LEU A 39 -18.41 -5.40 -5.38
C LEU A 39 -17.37 -4.50 -4.68
N ALA A 40 -17.17 -4.67 -3.38
CA ALA A 40 -16.19 -3.90 -2.60
C ALA A 40 -14.77 -4.06 -3.16
N LEU A 41 -14.37 -5.31 -3.44
CA LEU A 41 -13.05 -5.59 -4.02
C LEU A 41 -12.96 -5.08 -5.47
N SER A 42 -14.01 -5.27 -6.27
CA SER A 42 -14.04 -4.79 -7.67
C SER A 42 -14.04 -3.26 -7.77
N ALA A 43 -14.57 -2.55 -6.77
CA ALA A 43 -14.52 -1.09 -6.67
C ALA A 43 -13.13 -0.54 -6.30
N GLY A 44 -12.15 -1.43 -6.04
CA GLY A 44 -10.78 -1.07 -5.69
C GLY A 44 -10.44 -1.25 -4.21
N GLY A 45 -11.28 -1.90 -3.42
CA GLY A 45 -10.94 -2.32 -2.05
C GLY A 45 -9.89 -3.42 -2.02
N ASP A 46 -9.03 -3.40 -1.00
CA ASP A 46 -7.94 -4.36 -0.81
C ASP A 46 -8.36 -5.57 0.03
N ASP A 47 -9.34 -5.40 0.92
CA ASP A 47 -9.91 -6.47 1.74
C ASP A 47 -11.30 -6.05 2.26
N TYR A 48 -12.03 -7.00 2.84
CA TYR A 48 -13.37 -6.84 3.40
C TYR A 48 -13.48 -7.54 4.76
N ILE A 49 -14.13 -6.88 5.72
CA ILE A 49 -14.46 -7.43 7.03
C ILE A 49 -15.94 -7.19 7.34
N GLU A 50 -16.62 -8.26 7.74
CA GLU A 50 -18.00 -8.23 8.23
C GLU A 50 -18.05 -7.82 9.69
N LYS A 51 -19.07 -7.04 10.07
CA LYS A 51 -19.39 -6.76 11.48
C LYS A 51 -20.43 -7.78 11.97
N PRO A 52 -20.30 -8.31 13.20
CA PRO A 52 -19.22 -8.09 14.18
C PRO A 52 -17.95 -8.87 13.82
N PHE A 53 -16.78 -8.34 14.19
CA PHE A 53 -15.48 -8.95 13.90
C PHE A 53 -14.64 -9.12 15.17
N ASP A 54 -13.71 -10.05 15.10
CA ASP A 54 -12.65 -10.20 16.10
C ASP A 54 -11.58 -9.11 15.90
N LEU A 55 -11.14 -8.49 17.00
CA LEU A 55 -10.16 -7.40 16.97
C LEU A 55 -8.76 -7.88 16.59
N GLU A 56 -8.35 -9.08 17.01
CA GLU A 56 -7.05 -9.64 16.65
C GLU A 56 -7.01 -9.94 15.15
N LEU A 57 -8.09 -10.51 14.60
CA LEU A 57 -8.23 -10.75 13.16
C LEU A 57 -8.17 -9.44 12.36
N LEU A 58 -8.85 -8.40 12.82
CA LEU A 58 -8.78 -7.07 12.20
C LEU A 58 -7.34 -6.54 12.18
N LEU A 59 -6.63 -6.62 13.31
CA LEU A 59 -5.24 -6.18 13.41
C LEU A 59 -4.32 -6.97 12.47
N VAL A 60 -4.49 -8.29 12.36
CA VAL A 60 -3.72 -9.13 11.44
C VAL A 60 -3.97 -8.72 9.99
N LYS A 61 -5.23 -8.48 9.59
CA LYS A 61 -5.58 -8.01 8.25
C LYS A 61 -4.97 -6.64 7.94
N ILE A 62 -5.06 -5.68 8.86
CA ILE A 62 -4.44 -4.36 8.72
C ILE A 62 -2.93 -4.49 8.51
N LYS A 63 -2.24 -5.27 9.36
CA LYS A 63 -0.79 -5.51 9.22
C LYS A 63 -0.44 -6.14 7.86
N ALA A 64 -1.22 -7.12 7.40
CA ALA A 64 -1.01 -7.77 6.12
C ALA A 64 -1.17 -6.81 4.93
N ILE A 65 -2.16 -5.92 4.98
CA ILE A 65 -2.40 -4.90 3.96
C ILE A 65 -1.23 -3.89 3.94
N LEU A 66 -0.84 -3.36 5.10
CA LEU A 66 0.27 -2.39 5.19
C LEU A 66 1.59 -2.97 4.69
N ARG A 67 1.91 -4.22 5.06
CA ARG A 67 3.09 -4.93 4.53
C ARG A 67 3.05 -4.99 3.00
N ARG A 68 1.90 -5.33 2.41
CA ARG A 68 1.75 -5.41 0.95
C ARG A 68 1.92 -4.05 0.26
N THR A 69 1.44 -2.97 0.89
CA THR A 69 1.50 -1.64 0.29
C THR A 69 2.87 -0.99 0.44
N TYR A 70 3.54 -1.15 1.59
CA TYR A 70 4.69 -0.34 1.95
C TYR A 70 5.98 -1.13 2.08
N GLU A 71 5.99 -2.31 2.72
CA GLU A 71 7.24 -3.07 2.86
C GLU A 71 7.76 -3.55 1.50
N TYR A 72 6.88 -3.95 0.57
CA TYR A 72 7.32 -4.25 -0.81
C TYR A 72 7.80 -3.02 -1.58
N LYS A 73 7.34 -1.81 -1.26
CA LYS A 73 7.85 -0.57 -1.87
C LYS A 73 9.19 -0.13 -1.28
N HIS A 74 9.42 -0.37 0.01
CA HIS A 74 10.70 -0.11 0.67
C HIS A 74 11.81 -1.03 0.16
N LEU A 75 11.47 -2.26 -0.25
CA LEU A 75 12.43 -3.16 -0.93
C LEU A 75 12.88 -2.64 -2.31
N GLU A 76 12.15 -1.69 -2.92
CA GLU A 76 12.53 -1.12 -4.21
C GLU A 76 13.40 0.13 -4.07
N LYS A 77 13.15 0.98 -3.06
CA LYS A 77 13.89 2.22 -2.83
C LYS A 77 14.06 2.54 -1.34
N GLU A 78 15.32 2.72 -0.95
CA GLU A 78 15.73 3.30 0.33
C GLU A 78 15.82 4.82 0.19
N TYR A 79 15.14 5.59 1.03
CA TYR A 79 15.30 7.05 1.09
C TYR A 79 16.31 7.39 2.18
N LEU A 80 17.40 8.05 1.79
CA LEU A 80 18.48 8.46 2.71
C LEU A 80 18.21 9.85 3.29
N ASP A 81 17.63 10.75 2.49
CA ASP A 81 17.13 12.07 2.87
C ASP A 81 16.07 12.56 1.85
N GLU A 82 15.64 13.84 1.92
CA GLU A 82 14.60 14.41 1.03
C GLU A 82 14.97 14.37 -0.46
N ASP A 83 16.26 14.50 -0.79
CA ASP A 83 16.76 14.60 -2.18
C ASP A 83 17.52 13.34 -2.63
N THR A 84 17.70 12.37 -1.73
CA THR A 84 18.59 11.23 -1.93
C THR A 84 17.88 9.90 -1.71
N SER A 85 17.92 9.03 -2.71
CA SER A 85 17.41 7.66 -2.60
C SER A 85 18.28 6.65 -3.32
N TYR A 86 18.24 5.40 -2.86
CA TYR A 86 18.90 4.26 -3.47
C TYR A 86 17.85 3.25 -3.92
N ASP A 87 17.77 3.00 -5.23
CA ASP A 87 16.93 1.96 -5.81
C ASP A 87 17.65 0.62 -5.67
N ILE A 88 17.24 -0.17 -4.66
CA ILE A 88 17.88 -1.42 -4.28
C ILE A 88 17.75 -2.45 -5.41
N VAL A 89 16.61 -2.47 -6.10
CA VAL A 89 16.32 -3.44 -7.18
C VAL A 89 17.13 -3.14 -8.43
N ARG A 90 17.28 -1.86 -8.79
CA ARG A 90 18.04 -1.44 -9.99
C ARG A 90 19.51 -1.16 -9.71
N GLY A 91 19.91 -1.12 -8.43
CA GLY A 91 21.25 -0.71 -7.99
C GLY A 91 21.59 0.72 -8.39
N ARG A 92 20.60 1.63 -8.37
CA ARG A 92 20.76 3.01 -8.85
C ARG A 92 20.69 4.00 -7.71
N PHE A 93 21.62 4.93 -7.67
CA PHE A 93 21.58 6.04 -6.73
C PHE A 93 20.91 7.26 -7.39
N VAL A 94 20.04 7.94 -6.65
CA VAL A 94 19.35 9.16 -7.10
C VAL A 94 19.68 10.28 -6.15
N TYR A 95 20.22 11.38 -6.68
CA TYR A 95 20.50 12.61 -5.93
C TYR A 95 19.95 13.80 -6.70
N GLN A 96 19.12 14.63 -6.06
CA GLN A 96 18.48 15.80 -6.69
C GLN A 96 17.80 15.46 -8.02
N ASN A 97 17.01 14.38 -8.04
CA ASN A 97 16.36 13.83 -9.24
C ASN A 97 17.29 13.40 -10.39
N LYS A 98 18.60 13.32 -10.17
CA LYS A 98 19.56 12.77 -11.15
C LYS A 98 19.96 11.36 -10.77
N VAL A 99 19.88 10.45 -11.74
CA VAL A 99 20.41 9.09 -11.58
C VAL A 99 21.93 9.16 -11.73
N LEU A 100 22.64 8.72 -10.68
CA LEU A 100 24.07 8.52 -10.69
C LEU A 100 24.35 7.03 -10.95
N GLU A 101 25.21 6.75 -11.95
CA GLU A 101 25.71 5.40 -12.14
C GLU A 101 26.74 5.07 -11.08
N LEU A 102 26.52 3.98 -10.36
CA LEU A 102 27.49 3.44 -9.43
C LEU A 102 28.44 2.48 -10.14
N THR A 103 29.71 2.49 -9.76
CA THR A 103 30.61 1.41 -10.10
C THR A 103 30.17 0.11 -9.43
N LYS A 104 30.64 -1.04 -9.93
CA LYS A 104 30.31 -2.36 -9.35
C LYS A 104 30.65 -2.45 -7.86
N SER A 105 31.76 -1.84 -7.43
CA SER A 105 32.19 -1.85 -6.03
C SER A 105 31.28 -0.98 -5.16
N GLU A 106 30.92 0.22 -5.62
CA GLU A 106 30.01 1.11 -4.89
C GLU A 106 28.62 0.51 -4.76
N GLY A 107 28.07 -0.06 -5.84
CA GLY A 107 26.78 -0.77 -5.77
C GLY A 107 26.80 -1.92 -4.76
N LYS A 108 27.93 -2.65 -4.67
CA LYS A 108 28.10 -3.74 -3.70
C LYS A 108 28.13 -3.23 -2.26
N ILE A 109 28.87 -2.15 -2.00
CA ILE A 109 28.91 -1.50 -0.67
C ILE A 109 27.51 -1.03 -0.28
N MET A 110 26.82 -0.31 -1.18
CA MET A 110 25.46 0.20 -0.93
C MET A 110 24.47 -0.93 -0.63
N SER A 111 24.47 -1.99 -1.44
CA SER A 111 23.59 -3.15 -1.21
C SER A 111 23.88 -3.90 0.10
N THR A 112 25.08 -3.78 0.67
CA THR A 112 25.45 -4.43 1.93
C THR A 112 25.08 -3.57 3.14
N LEU A 113 25.06 -2.24 2.99
CA LEU A 113 24.72 -1.32 4.07
C LEU A 113 23.20 -1.09 4.20
N LEU A 114 22.47 -1.22 3.09
CA LEU A 114 21.04 -0.90 2.97
C LEU A 114 20.14 -2.13 2.70
N GLY A 115 20.69 -3.34 2.70
CA GLY A 115 19.95 -4.60 2.50
C GLY A 115 19.99 -5.48 3.75
#